data_AF-A0A317HIX2-F1
#
_entry.id   AF-A0A317HIX2-F1
#
_cell.length_a   1.000
_cell.length_b   1.000
_cell.length_c   1.000
_cell.angle_alpha   90.00
_cell.angle_beta   90.00
_cell.angle_gamma   90.00
#
_symmetry.space_group_name_H-M   'P 1'
#
loop_
_entity.id
_entity.type
_entity.pdbx_description
1 polymer ?
#
loop_
_entity_poly.entity_id
_entity_poly.type
_entity_poly.pdbx_seq_one_letter_code
_entity_poly.pdbx_strand_id
1 'polypeptide(L)'
;MSREPFRYNLLPAEWDAVPDPSDQQDCFADEIAIDFPSVDEVVGRMRARFLGERPSRDVLSTELKLSTLEARRGLVVPLDVPMRRTCPTCGGRGETWTEPCGLCRGTGESLFHHPVRVSVPAGVADGARFRFSVRSPHAAAVRVELRVAIRSSAA
;
A
#
# COMPACT_ATOMS: atom_id res chain seq x y z
N MET A 1 -44.03 -63.71 -36.03
CA MET A 1 -45.26 -62.88 -36.13
C MET A 1 -45.57 -62.47 -34.70
N SER A 2 -45.42 -61.23 -34.26
CA SER A 2 -45.64 -59.96 -34.95
C SER A 2 -44.68 -58.90 -34.41
N ARG A 3 -44.00 -58.21 -35.33
CA ARG A 3 -43.31 -56.95 -35.08
C ARG A 3 -44.39 -55.87 -35.04
N GLU A 4 -44.62 -55.26 -33.90
CA GLU A 4 -45.38 -54.01 -33.84
C GLU A 4 -44.43 -52.84 -34.17
N PRO A 5 -44.78 -51.98 -35.14
CA PRO A 5 -43.91 -50.89 -35.55
C PRO A 5 -43.95 -49.76 -34.53
N PHE A 6 -42.77 -49.23 -34.20
CA PHE A 6 -42.63 -47.96 -33.49
C PHE A 6 -43.40 -46.87 -34.26
N ARG A 7 -44.45 -46.33 -33.63
CA ARG A 7 -45.17 -45.16 -34.14
C ARG A 7 -44.33 -43.93 -33.81
N TYR A 8 -43.67 -43.38 -34.82
CA TYR A 8 -43.08 -42.06 -34.76
C TYR A 8 -44.24 -41.05 -34.71
N ASN A 9 -44.43 -40.40 -33.56
CA ASN A 9 -45.30 -39.23 -33.50
C ASN A 9 -44.58 -38.09 -34.22
N LEU A 10 -45.22 -37.63 -35.29
CA LEU A 10 -44.85 -36.48 -36.09
C LEU A 10 -44.82 -35.24 -35.19
N LEU A 11 -43.67 -34.59 -35.13
CA LEU A 11 -43.54 -33.21 -34.64
C LEU A 11 -44.42 -32.30 -35.50
N PRO A 12 -45.22 -31.40 -34.91
CA PRO A 12 -45.76 -30.26 -35.65
C PRO A 12 -44.61 -29.35 -36.11
N ALA A 13 -44.69 -28.94 -37.37
CA ALA A 13 -43.84 -27.94 -37.98
C ALA A 13 -44.18 -26.54 -37.43
N GLU A 14 -43.34 -25.99 -36.57
CA GLU A 14 -43.46 -24.60 -36.10
C GLU A 14 -42.10 -23.95 -35.81
N TRP A 15 -41.09 -24.27 -36.62
CA TRP A 15 -39.74 -23.68 -36.53
C TRP A 15 -39.54 -22.53 -37.53
N ASP A 16 -40.49 -21.59 -37.58
CA ASP A 16 -40.33 -20.33 -38.31
C ASP A 16 -40.70 -19.15 -37.41
N ALA A 17 -39.82 -18.85 -36.46
CA ALA A 17 -39.75 -17.53 -35.86
C ALA A 17 -38.30 -17.28 -35.40
N VAL A 18 -37.55 -16.56 -36.22
CA VAL A 18 -36.28 -15.95 -35.80
C VAL A 18 -36.63 -14.86 -34.78
N PRO A 19 -36.19 -14.95 -33.51
CA PRO A 19 -36.47 -13.93 -32.52
C PRO A 19 -35.79 -12.60 -32.91
N ASP A 20 -36.53 -11.51 -32.74
CA ASP A 20 -36.11 -10.12 -32.94
C ASP A 20 -34.84 -9.82 -32.12
N PRO A 21 -33.76 -9.26 -32.71
CA PRO A 21 -32.52 -8.95 -32.01
C PRO A 21 -32.63 -7.79 -30.99
N SER A 22 -33.84 -7.30 -30.69
CA SER A 22 -34.07 -6.16 -29.80
C SER A 22 -34.53 -6.53 -28.39
N ASP A 23 -34.62 -7.81 -28.02
CA ASP A 23 -35.07 -8.21 -26.67
C ASP A 23 -33.88 -8.51 -25.75
N GLN A 24 -33.28 -7.41 -25.30
CA GLN A 24 -32.26 -7.39 -24.28
C GLN A 24 -32.93 -7.15 -22.93
N GLN A 25 -33.43 -8.18 -22.24
CA GLN A 25 -33.56 -8.08 -20.78
C GLN A 25 -33.77 -9.43 -20.06
N ASP A 26 -33.03 -9.58 -18.96
CA ASP A 26 -33.32 -10.41 -17.78
C ASP A 26 -33.04 -11.92 -17.82
N CYS A 27 -31.75 -12.28 -17.71
CA CYS A 27 -31.31 -13.56 -17.13
C CYS A 27 -30.21 -13.38 -16.07
N PHE A 28 -30.29 -12.32 -15.26
CA PHE A 28 -29.50 -12.20 -14.02
C PHE A 28 -30.38 -11.69 -12.88
N ALA A 29 -31.39 -12.48 -12.54
CA ALA A 29 -32.07 -12.39 -11.26
C ALA A 29 -31.94 -13.77 -10.59
N ASP A 30 -30.75 -14.07 -10.08
CA ASP A 30 -30.65 -14.81 -8.82
C ASP A 30 -29.40 -14.37 -8.06
N GLU A 31 -29.72 -13.90 -6.88
CA GLU A 31 -28.94 -13.20 -5.88
C GLU A 31 -27.99 -14.17 -5.18
N ILE A 32 -26.73 -14.20 -5.62
CA ILE A 32 -25.62 -14.57 -4.75
C ILE A 32 -24.64 -13.39 -4.82
N ALA A 33 -24.72 -12.52 -3.82
CA ALA A 33 -23.68 -11.55 -3.55
C ALA A 33 -22.42 -12.31 -3.08
N ILE A 34 -21.71 -12.92 -4.02
CA ILE A 34 -20.29 -13.15 -3.81
C ILE A 34 -19.68 -11.76 -4.00
N ASP A 35 -19.25 -11.14 -2.89
CA ASP A 35 -18.41 -9.93 -2.91
C ASP A 35 -17.11 -10.25 -3.64
N PHE A 36 -17.18 -10.31 -4.97
CA PHE A 36 -16.02 -10.35 -5.84
C PHE A 36 -15.51 -8.91 -5.88
N PRO A 37 -14.32 -8.61 -5.32
CA PRO A 37 -13.69 -7.32 -5.56
C PRO A 37 -13.63 -7.12 -7.07
N SER A 38 -13.94 -5.92 -7.54
CA SER A 38 -14.02 -5.64 -8.97
C SER A 38 -12.75 -6.14 -9.67
N VAL A 39 -12.88 -6.60 -10.92
CA VAL A 39 -11.69 -7.02 -11.70
C VAL A 39 -10.66 -5.88 -11.73
N ASP A 40 -11.11 -4.62 -11.70
CA ASP A 40 -10.23 -3.45 -11.59
C ASP A 40 -9.45 -3.39 -10.27
N GLU A 41 -10.05 -3.73 -9.11
CA GLU A 41 -9.34 -3.83 -7.84
C GLU A 41 -8.35 -5.00 -7.80
N VAL A 42 -8.73 -6.16 -8.33
CA VAL A 42 -7.84 -7.34 -8.38
C VAL A 42 -6.67 -7.08 -9.34
N VAL A 43 -6.95 -6.52 -10.51
CA VAL A 43 -5.93 -6.11 -11.48
C VAL A 43 -5.10 -4.94 -10.93
N GLY A 44 -5.70 -4.03 -10.16
CA GLY A 44 -5.02 -2.95 -9.45
C GLY A 44 -4.03 -3.47 -8.42
N ARG A 45 -4.41 -4.45 -7.60
CA ARG A 45 -3.51 -5.15 -6.67
C ARG A 45 -2.42 -5.94 -7.39
N MET A 46 -2.75 -6.62 -8.49
CA MET A 46 -1.76 -7.33 -9.30
C MET A 46 -0.77 -6.37 -9.94
N ARG A 47 -1.22 -5.28 -10.56
CA ARG A 47 -0.36 -4.25 -11.14
C ARG A 47 0.50 -3.57 -10.09
N ALA A 48 -0.04 -3.25 -8.91
CA ALA A 48 0.72 -2.67 -7.81
C ALA A 48 1.82 -3.61 -7.28
N ARG A 49 1.62 -4.93 -7.32
CA ARG A 49 2.63 -5.91 -6.90
C ARG A 49 3.61 -6.34 -8.00
N PHE A 50 3.21 -6.31 -9.27
CA PHE A 50 4.04 -6.75 -10.41
C PHE A 50 4.73 -5.61 -11.15
N LEU A 51 4.10 -4.45 -11.29
CA LEU A 51 4.63 -3.26 -11.97
C LEU A 51 4.96 -2.11 -10.99
N GLY A 52 4.64 -2.28 -9.71
CA GLY A 52 4.84 -1.27 -8.68
C GLY A 52 6.28 -0.79 -8.63
N GLU A 53 6.43 0.51 -8.87
CA GLU A 53 7.56 1.36 -8.50
C GLU A 53 8.40 0.67 -7.43
N ARG A 54 9.65 0.31 -7.74
CA ARG A 54 10.59 -0.16 -6.71
C ARG A 54 10.49 0.89 -5.60
N PRO A 55 10.04 0.55 -4.37
CA PRO A 55 9.78 1.56 -3.35
C PRO A 55 11.04 2.40 -3.28
N SER A 56 10.91 3.67 -3.66
CA SER A 56 12.04 4.57 -3.82
C SER A 56 12.70 4.61 -2.46
N ARG A 57 13.77 3.84 -2.28
CA ARG A 57 14.44 3.56 -1.00
C ARG A 57 14.24 4.75 -0.07
N ASP A 58 13.35 4.65 0.92
CA ASP A 58 12.83 5.83 1.61
C ASP A 58 13.99 6.69 2.12
N VAL A 59 14.27 7.77 1.39
CA VAL A 59 15.31 8.74 1.75
C VAL A 59 14.59 9.81 2.53
N LEU A 60 14.79 9.81 3.85
CA LEU A 60 14.28 10.86 4.70
C LEU A 60 15.31 11.98 4.76
N SER A 61 14.98 13.11 4.15
CA SER A 61 15.76 14.34 4.26
C SER A 61 15.23 15.16 5.43
N THR A 62 16.04 15.33 6.47
CA THR A 62 15.67 16.16 7.63
C THR A 62 16.68 17.26 7.85
N GLU A 63 16.19 18.45 8.20
CA GLU A 63 17.02 19.60 8.54
C GLU A 63 17.18 19.66 10.06
N LEU A 64 18.43 19.63 10.53
CA LEU A 64 18.79 19.80 11.92
C LEU A 64 19.25 21.22 12.17
N LYS A 65 18.43 21.98 12.89
CA LYS A 65 18.73 23.36 13.27
C LYS A 65 19.57 23.37 14.54
N LEU A 66 20.81 23.83 14.44
CA LEU A 66 21.73 23.96 15.57
C LEU A 66 22.07 25.42 15.82
N SER A 67 22.34 25.79 17.08
CA SER A 67 22.99 27.05 17.41
C SER A 67 24.50 26.99 17.17
N THR A 68 25.13 28.17 17.06
CA THR A 68 26.59 28.28 16.92
C THR A 68 27.34 27.59 18.07
N LEU A 69 26.82 27.69 19.30
CA LEU A 69 27.44 27.08 20.48
C LEU A 69 27.34 25.55 20.45
N GLU A 70 26.18 25.03 20.04
CA GLU A 70 25.92 23.59 19.90
C GLU A 70 26.79 22.94 18.82
N ALA A 71 26.90 23.58 17.65
CA ALA A 71 27.76 23.11 16.57
C ALA A 71 29.25 23.07 16.98
N ARG A 72 29.71 24.03 17.78
CA ARG A 72 31.10 24.08 18.27
C ARG A 72 31.40 23.04 19.34
N ARG A 73 30.48 22.82 20.29
CA ARG A 73 30.69 21.87 21.39
C ARG A 73 30.55 20.42 20.96
N GLY A 74 29.72 20.15 19.94
CA GLY A 74 29.29 18.80 19.62
C GLY A 74 28.28 18.31 20.67
N LEU A 75 27.24 17.62 20.21
CA LEU A 75 26.20 17.09 21.09
C LEU A 75 25.50 15.89 20.49
N VAL A 76 24.74 15.17 21.31
CA VAL A 76 23.93 14.03 20.88
C VAL A 76 22.48 14.47 20.77
N VAL A 77 21.98 14.56 19.53
CA VAL A 77 20.58 14.96 19.27
C VAL A 77 19.72 13.71 19.16
N PRO A 78 18.58 13.63 19.88
CA PRO A 78 17.55 12.64 19.60
C PRO A 78 16.80 13.03 18.33
N LEU A 79 16.80 12.16 17.32
CA LEU A 79 16.06 12.33 16.09
C LEU A 79 14.94 11.30 16.00
N ASP A 80 13.71 11.75 15.82
CA ASP A 80 12.56 10.88 15.59
C ASP A 80 12.45 10.50 14.11
N VAL A 81 12.82 9.25 13.79
CA VAL A 81 12.78 8.73 12.42
C VAL A 81 11.43 8.05 12.18
N PRO A 82 10.56 8.56 11.29
CA PRO A 82 9.34 7.87 10.90
C PRO A 82 9.68 6.60 10.10
N MET A 83 9.16 5.46 10.54
CA MET A 83 9.37 4.16 9.94
C MET A 83 8.02 3.48 9.68
N ARG A 84 7.94 2.73 8.59
CA ARG A 84 6.76 1.91 8.28
C ARG A 84 6.98 0.50 8.79
N ARG A 85 6.02 0.01 9.58
CA ARG A 85 5.95 -1.40 9.97
C ARG A 85 4.65 -2.01 9.48
N THR A 86 4.61 -3.33 9.38
CA THR A 86 3.36 -4.05 9.15
C THR A 86 2.34 -3.69 10.24
N CYS A 87 1.10 -3.46 9.84
CA CYS A 87 0.04 -3.14 10.78
C CYS A 87 -0.16 -4.30 11.76
N PRO A 88 -0.01 -4.08 13.08
CA PRO A 88 -0.17 -5.17 14.07
C PRO A 88 -1.61 -5.67 14.16
N THR A 89 -2.60 -4.84 13.82
CA THR A 89 -4.03 -5.19 13.91
C THR A 89 -4.46 -6.14 12.80
N CYS A 90 -4.10 -5.86 11.55
CA CYS A 90 -4.49 -6.70 10.41
C CYS A 90 -3.37 -7.61 9.90
N GLY A 91 -2.16 -7.53 10.47
CA GLY A 91 -1.00 -8.31 10.04
C GLY A 91 -0.54 -8.02 8.61
N GLY A 92 -0.85 -6.84 8.08
CA GLY A 92 -0.56 -6.48 6.68
C GLY A 92 -1.69 -6.74 5.68
N ARG A 93 -2.85 -7.25 6.11
CA ARG A 93 -3.99 -7.51 5.21
C ARG A 93 -4.72 -6.25 4.75
N GLY A 94 -4.66 -5.16 5.52
CA GLY A 94 -5.42 -3.93 5.24
C GLY A 94 -6.87 -3.98 5.74
N GLU A 95 -7.43 -5.17 5.94
CA GLU A 95 -8.80 -5.41 6.40
C GLU A 95 -8.84 -6.21 7.71
N THR A 96 -9.87 -5.95 8.51
CA THR A 96 -10.23 -6.75 9.66
C THR A 96 -11.63 -7.30 9.40
N TRP A 97 -11.72 -8.59 9.12
CA TRP A 97 -12.98 -9.25 8.75
C TRP A 97 -13.54 -8.75 7.42
N THR A 98 -14.62 -7.96 7.44
CA THR A 98 -15.26 -7.38 6.25
C THR A 98 -15.08 -5.86 6.19
N GLU A 99 -14.43 -5.26 7.21
CA GLU A 99 -14.25 -3.82 7.31
C GLU A 99 -12.78 -3.41 7.10
N PRO A 100 -12.53 -2.21 6.53
CA PRO A 100 -11.17 -1.70 6.42
C PRO A 100 -10.58 -1.52 7.82
N CYS A 101 -9.33 -1.96 8.00
CA CYS A 101 -8.70 -1.91 9.31
C CYS A 101 -8.59 -0.46 9.81
N GLY A 102 -9.21 -0.12 10.94
CA GLY A 102 -9.23 1.25 11.45
C GLY A 102 -7.84 1.87 11.72
N LEU A 103 -6.84 1.05 12.02
CA LEU A 103 -5.47 1.52 12.30
C LEU A 103 -4.71 1.94 11.03
N CYS A 104 -4.79 1.13 9.98
CA CYS A 104 -4.06 1.37 8.73
C CYS A 104 -4.96 1.89 7.59
N ARG A 105 -6.27 1.94 7.81
CA ARG A 105 -7.31 2.36 6.86
C ARG A 105 -7.18 1.68 5.49
N GLY A 106 -6.98 0.37 5.47
CA GLY A 106 -6.82 -0.38 4.22
C GLY A 106 -5.38 -0.51 3.71
N THR A 107 -4.42 0.25 4.24
CA THR A 107 -3.04 0.26 3.68
C THR A 107 -2.19 -0.96 4.07
N GLY A 108 -2.51 -1.65 5.16
CA GLY A 108 -1.73 -2.78 5.67
C GLY A 108 -0.43 -2.39 6.39
N GLU A 109 -0.06 -1.11 6.39
CA GLU A 109 1.12 -0.58 7.08
C GLU A 109 0.73 0.43 8.15
N SER A 110 1.54 0.52 9.20
CA SER A 110 1.40 1.54 10.24
C SER A 110 2.70 2.32 10.36
N LEU A 111 2.59 3.65 10.46
CA LEU A 111 3.73 4.53 10.70
C LEU A 111 4.04 4.56 12.20
N PHE A 112 5.31 4.45 12.56
CA PHE A 112 5.78 4.65 13.93
C PHE A 112 7.05 5.51 13.93
N HIS A 113 7.28 6.23 15.02
CA HIS A 113 8.48 7.05 15.19
C HIS A 113 9.51 6.30 16.03
N HIS A 114 10.73 6.16 15.51
CA HIS A 114 11.84 5.53 16.21
C HIS A 114 12.87 6.60 16.62
N PRO A 115 13.06 6.85 17.93
CA PRO A 115 14.03 7.84 18.40
C PRO A 115 15.45 7.28 18.27
N VAL A 116 16.26 7.91 17.43
CA VAL A 116 17.66 7.55 17.19
C VAL A 116 18.55 8.67 17.74
N ARG A 117 19.55 8.30 18.53
CA ARG A 117 20.55 9.25 19.04
C ARG A 117 21.66 9.41 18.02
N VAL A 118 21.74 10.60 17.41
CA VAL A 118 22.79 10.93 16.44
C VAL A 118 23.82 11.83 17.11
N SER A 119 25.07 11.40 17.11
CA SER A 119 26.19 12.18 17.63
C SER A 119 26.68 13.16 16.57
N VAL A 120 26.53 14.46 16.84
CA VAL A 120 27.09 15.52 15.99
C VAL A 120 28.46 15.89 16.56
N PRO A 121 29.55 15.70 15.80
CA PRO A 121 30.89 16.05 16.27
C PRO A 121 31.06 17.57 16.43
N ALA A 122 31.97 17.96 17.31
CA ALA A 122 32.36 19.34 17.51
C ALA A 122 32.94 19.94 16.22
N GLY A 123 32.61 21.20 15.93
CA GLY A 123 33.14 21.94 14.78
C GLY A 123 32.44 21.64 13.45
N VAL A 124 31.20 21.13 13.50
CA VAL A 124 30.39 20.97 12.29
C VAL A 124 30.10 22.33 11.65
N ALA A 125 30.28 22.43 10.33
CA ALA A 125 29.99 23.62 9.54
C ALA A 125 28.52 23.63 9.08
N ASP A 126 28.01 24.81 8.72
CA ASP A 126 26.71 24.97 8.08
C ASP A 126 26.66 24.21 6.75
N GLY A 127 25.54 23.56 6.46
CA GLY A 127 25.36 22.75 5.25
C GLY A 127 25.99 21.35 5.30
N ALA A 128 26.57 20.94 6.44
CA ALA A 128 27.08 19.58 6.61
C ALA A 128 25.99 18.53 6.38
N ARG A 129 26.34 17.42 5.72
CA ARG A 129 25.43 16.33 5.38
C ARG A 129 25.88 15.03 5.99
N PHE A 130 25.05 14.44 6.84
CA PHE A 130 25.28 13.10 7.40
C PHE A 130 24.32 12.12 6.73
N ARG A 131 24.85 10.96 6.33
CA ARG A 131 24.07 9.88 5.72
C ARG A 131 24.20 8.65 6.58
N PHE A 132 23.08 8.12 7.06
CA PHE A 132 23.06 6.90 7.85
C PHE A 132 21.83 6.06 7.52
N SER A 133 21.91 4.76 7.81
CA SER A 133 20.79 3.83 7.64
C SER A 133 20.34 3.31 8.99
N VAL A 134 19.06 3.51 9.31
CA VAL A 134 18.45 2.97 10.52
C VAL A 134 17.76 1.65 10.17
N ARG A 135 18.02 0.61 10.96
CA ARG A 135 17.39 -0.71 10.81
C ARG A 135 16.64 -1.06 12.08
N SER A 136 15.47 -1.67 11.92
CA SER A 136 14.65 -2.19 13.01
C SER A 136 14.17 -3.59 12.65
N PRO A 137 14.02 -4.51 13.60
CA PRO A 137 13.51 -5.87 13.34
C PRO A 137 12.07 -5.89 12.81
N HIS A 138 11.30 -4.83 13.05
CA HIS A 138 9.88 -4.76 12.70
C HIS A 138 9.59 -3.80 11.53
N ALA A 139 10.62 -3.24 10.87
CA ALA A 139 10.46 -2.24 9.84
C ALA A 139 11.53 -2.33 8.75
N ALA A 140 11.22 -1.82 7.56
CA ALA A 140 12.21 -1.69 6.50
C ALA A 140 13.35 -0.74 6.91
N ALA A 141 14.53 -0.96 6.34
CA ALA A 141 15.69 -0.10 6.56
C ALA A 141 15.47 1.27 5.91
N VAL A 142 15.58 2.34 6.70
CA VAL A 142 15.38 3.72 6.22
C VAL A 142 16.72 4.43 6.09
N ARG A 143 16.94 5.13 4.97
CA ARG A 143 18.13 5.96 4.77
C ARG A 143 17.81 7.39 5.15
N VAL A 144 18.57 7.94 6.07
CA VAL A 144 18.39 9.32 6.52
C VAL A 144 19.54 10.16 5.95
N GLU A 145 19.17 11.24 5.26
CA GLU A 145 20.07 12.34 4.91
C GLU A 145 19.78 13.51 5.85
N LEU A 146 20.66 13.72 6.81
CA LEU A 146 20.59 14.79 7.78
C LEU A 146 21.39 15.99 7.26
N ARG A 147 20.72 17.12 7.07
CA ARG A 147 21.38 18.40 6.72
C ARG A 147 21.44 19.28 7.95
N VAL A 148 22.61 19.80 8.26
CA VAL A 148 22.80 20.73 9.38
C VAL A 148 22.61 22.16 8.88
N ALA A 149 21.77 22.92 9.58
CA ALA A 149 21.58 24.35 9.39
C ALA A 149 21.91 25.08 10.69
N ILE A 150 22.93 25.94 10.67
CA ILE A 150 23.33 26.69 11.86
C ILE A 150 22.56 28.01 11.87
N ARG A 151 21.69 28.17 12.86
CA ARG A 151 21.06 29.47 13.13
C ARG A 151 22.12 30.36 13.76
N SER A 152 22.73 31.22 12.95
CA SER A 152 23.56 32.31 13.44
C SER A 152 22.67 33.30 14.21
N SER A 153 22.59 33.16 15.53
CA SER A 153 22.08 34.23 16.38
C SER A 153 23.13 35.34 16.44
N ALA A 154 23.19 36.15 15.38
CA ALA A 154 23.89 37.41 15.37
C ALA A 154 22.82 38.51 15.25
N ALA A 155 22.45 39.07 16.39
CA ALA A 155 21.88 40.40 16.55
C ALA A 155 22.35 40.91 17.92
#